data_AF-A0A832K8Q8-F1
#
_entry.id   AF-A0A832K8Q8-F1
#
_cell.length_a   1.000
_cell.length_b   1.000
_cell.length_c   1.000
_cell.angle_alpha   90.00
_cell.angle_beta   90.00
_cell.angle_gamma   90.00
#
_symmetry.space_group_name_H-M   'P 1'
#
loop_
_entity.id
_entity.type
_entity.pdbx_description
1 polymer ?
#
loop_
_entity_poly.entity_id
_entity_poly.type
_entity_poly.pdbx_seq_one_letter_code
_entity_poly.pdbx_strand_id
1 'polypeptide(L)'
;VVVDAGVKISALQEARIERYLIRLATNFTARRNVLPEHHCGRKAKYGKLVRPLARQYKGKTLAATPPDETYTWEEDGRQLRAEIWRNLVLNEVTPDPQNRVFDVYAIYDPAFKQPWLLATPVKLKPESVRAMYKDRWPVEQIPLSAKQMVGAHRQFVHNPESVQRLPELALLAGSILSFLAATFPATPTGFWDRKPQRTPGRFRRLLIGQPFPKDVKLPGQLREKKSVTGHLPKGNLARCLKMAKMAAT
;
A
#
# COMPACT_ATOMS: atom_id res chain seq x y z
N VAL A 1 8.16 -5.25 3.11
CA VAL A 1 7.05 -4.50 2.45
C VAL A 1 5.73 -4.87 3.11
N VAL A 2 4.84 -3.91 3.35
CA VAL A 2 3.47 -4.18 3.82
C VAL A 2 2.50 -3.99 2.65
N VAL A 3 1.66 -4.99 2.37
CA VAL A 3 0.82 -5.05 1.17
C VAL A 3 -0.64 -5.32 1.56
N ASP A 4 -1.58 -4.60 0.95
CA ASP A 4 -3.02 -4.82 1.15
C ASP A 4 -3.52 -6.02 0.33
N ALA A 5 -4.80 -6.34 0.50
CA ALA A 5 -5.47 -7.41 -0.23
C ALA A 5 -5.39 -7.20 -1.76
N GLY A 6 -5.37 -8.31 -2.50
CA GLY A 6 -5.34 -8.35 -3.96
C GLY A 6 -4.00 -8.80 -4.54
N VAL A 7 -2.90 -8.63 -3.80
CA VAL A 7 -1.60 -9.22 -4.17
C VAL A 7 -1.56 -10.68 -3.70
N LYS A 8 -0.94 -11.57 -4.49
CA LYS A 8 -0.77 -12.98 -4.14
C LYS A 8 0.58 -13.20 -3.46
N ILE A 9 0.62 -14.09 -2.47
CA ILE A 9 1.89 -14.54 -1.86
C ILE A 9 2.83 -15.12 -2.92
N SER A 10 2.30 -15.85 -3.92
CA SER A 10 3.10 -16.42 -5.02
C SER A 10 3.89 -15.35 -5.77
N ALA A 11 3.26 -14.22 -6.10
CA ALA A 11 3.92 -13.10 -6.77
C ALA A 11 5.06 -12.50 -5.92
N LEU A 12 4.88 -12.40 -4.60
CA LEU A 12 5.95 -11.95 -3.69
C LEU A 12 7.12 -12.94 -3.64
N GLN A 13 6.83 -14.25 -3.65
CA GLN A 13 7.85 -15.29 -3.67
C GLN A 13 8.60 -15.34 -5.01
N GLU A 14 7.89 -15.22 -6.14
CA GLU A 14 8.46 -15.11 -7.49
C GLU A 14 9.38 -13.89 -7.62
N ALA A 15 8.95 -12.75 -7.09
CA ALA A 15 9.75 -11.53 -7.01
C ALA A 15 10.89 -11.59 -5.98
N ARG A 16 11.08 -12.74 -5.30
CA ARG A 16 12.12 -12.96 -4.28
C ARG A 16 12.06 -11.93 -3.13
N ILE A 17 10.87 -11.47 -2.78
CA ILE A 17 10.66 -10.59 -1.63
C ILE A 17 10.64 -11.44 -0.37
N GLU A 18 11.72 -11.38 0.40
CA GLU A 18 11.90 -12.22 1.59
C GLU A 18 11.15 -11.72 2.82
N ARG A 19 10.92 -10.40 2.92
CA ARG A 19 10.32 -9.77 4.10
C ARG A 19 9.07 -9.01 3.71
N TYR A 20 7.93 -9.61 4.00
CA TYR A 20 6.63 -8.98 3.74
C TYR A 20 5.62 -9.22 4.84
N LEU A 21 4.62 -8.36 4.87
CA LEU A 21 3.36 -8.56 5.57
C LEU A 21 2.25 -8.31 4.56
N ILE A 22 1.33 -9.25 4.40
CA ILE A 22 0.27 -9.15 3.39
C ILE A 22 -1.10 -9.44 3.99
N ARG A 23 -2.12 -8.67 3.60
CA ARG A 23 -3.51 -9.00 3.90
C ARG A 23 -4.06 -10.04 2.95
N LEU A 24 -4.62 -11.09 3.54
CA LEU A 24 -5.21 -12.22 2.85
C LEU A 24 -6.72 -12.06 2.69
N ALA A 25 -7.27 -12.74 1.69
CA ALA A 25 -8.70 -12.90 1.55
C ALA A 25 -9.26 -13.81 2.67
N THR A 26 -10.49 -13.57 3.10
CA THR A 26 -11.15 -14.33 4.17
C THR A 26 -11.33 -15.82 3.85
N ASN A 27 -11.35 -16.16 2.56
CA ASN A 27 -11.47 -17.53 2.06
C ASN A 27 -10.11 -18.20 1.79
N PHE A 28 -9.00 -17.61 2.24
CA PHE A 28 -7.65 -18.11 2.01
C PHE A 28 -7.44 -19.53 2.55
N THR A 29 -6.65 -20.31 1.82
CA THR A 29 -6.21 -21.64 2.22
C THR A 29 -4.73 -21.81 1.93
N ALA A 30 -4.07 -22.57 2.79
CA ALA A 30 -2.68 -22.99 2.66
C ALA A 30 -2.54 -24.45 3.08
N ARG A 31 -1.32 -24.99 3.06
CA ARG A 31 -1.04 -26.35 3.49
C ARG A 31 0.11 -26.39 4.49
N ARG A 32 0.13 -27.43 5.32
CA ARG A 32 1.29 -27.76 6.16
C ARG A 32 2.47 -28.15 5.27
N ASN A 33 3.68 -27.73 5.66
CA ASN A 33 4.92 -28.15 4.99
C ASN A 33 5.40 -29.54 5.43
N VAL A 34 4.48 -30.44 5.81
CA VAL A 34 4.76 -31.82 6.20
C VAL A 34 3.67 -32.71 5.63
N LEU A 35 4.04 -33.89 5.13
CA LEU A 35 3.09 -34.89 4.66
C LEU A 35 2.35 -35.50 5.85
N PRO A 36 1.03 -35.76 5.72
CA PRO A 36 0.30 -36.50 6.74
C PRO A 36 0.80 -37.94 6.83
N GLU A 37 0.61 -38.56 8.00
CA GLU A 37 0.89 -39.97 8.20
C GLU A 37 0.11 -40.82 7.18
N HIS A 38 0.78 -41.81 6.60
CA HIS A 38 0.18 -42.69 5.60
C HIS A 38 -0.40 -43.92 6.31
N HIS A 39 -1.69 -44.17 6.10
CA HIS A 39 -2.37 -45.35 6.67
C HIS A 39 -2.71 -46.38 5.59
N CYS A 40 -3.34 -45.97 4.49
CA CYS A 40 -3.76 -46.86 3.41
C CYS A 40 -3.98 -46.08 2.10
N GLY A 41 -3.87 -46.77 0.96
CA GLY A 41 -4.17 -46.22 -0.36
C GLY A 41 -3.07 -45.30 -0.91
N ARG A 42 -3.45 -44.40 -1.83
CA ARG A 42 -2.51 -43.49 -2.51
C ARG A 42 -1.86 -42.54 -1.51
N LYS A 43 -0.52 -42.52 -1.48
CA LYS A 43 0.27 -41.58 -0.67
C LYS A 43 -0.13 -40.14 -0.98
N ALA A 44 -0.26 -39.32 0.06
CA ALA A 44 -0.58 -37.91 -0.10
C ALA A 44 0.57 -37.20 -0.81
N LYS A 45 0.25 -36.37 -1.81
CA LYS A 45 1.23 -35.52 -2.49
C LYS A 45 1.51 -34.23 -1.73
N TYR A 46 0.51 -33.71 -1.02
CA TYR A 46 0.57 -32.42 -0.34
C TYR A 46 0.27 -32.56 1.14
N GLY A 47 0.74 -31.60 1.93
CA GLY A 47 0.42 -31.54 3.35
C GLY A 47 -1.06 -31.24 3.63
N LYS A 48 -1.44 -31.39 4.91
CA LYS A 48 -2.82 -31.16 5.37
C LYS A 48 -3.26 -29.73 5.04
N LEU A 49 -4.49 -29.61 4.52
CA LEU A 49 -5.10 -28.31 4.19
C LEU A 49 -5.39 -27.53 5.47
N VAL A 50 -5.00 -26.26 5.49
CA VAL A 50 -5.25 -25.30 6.56
C VAL A 50 -6.21 -24.23 6.04
N ARG A 51 -7.32 -24.08 6.75
CA ARG A 51 -8.36 -23.06 6.56
C ARG A 51 -8.39 -22.18 7.81
N PRO A 52 -7.75 -21.00 7.81
CA PRO A 52 -7.72 -20.14 8.99
C PRO A 52 -9.10 -19.71 9.48
N LEU A 53 -10.03 -19.43 8.54
CA LEU A 53 -11.38 -18.99 8.86
C LEU A 53 -12.43 -19.99 8.37
N ALA A 54 -13.52 -20.11 9.12
CA ALA A 54 -14.68 -20.90 8.71
C ALA A 54 -15.41 -20.19 7.55
N ARG A 55 -16.02 -20.97 6.65
CA ARG A 55 -16.77 -20.41 5.52
C ARG A 55 -17.91 -21.31 5.07
N GLN A 56 -18.90 -20.71 4.43
CA GLN A 56 -19.94 -21.41 3.69
C GLN A 56 -19.41 -21.80 2.29
N TYR A 57 -19.66 -23.03 1.85
CA TYR A 57 -19.39 -23.49 0.50
C TYR A 57 -20.49 -24.46 0.04
N LYS A 58 -21.18 -24.13 -1.05
CA LYS A 58 -22.31 -24.93 -1.59
C LYS A 58 -23.33 -25.32 -0.50
N GLY A 59 -23.72 -24.36 0.34
CA GLY A 59 -24.68 -24.56 1.44
C GLY A 59 -24.16 -25.35 2.64
N LYS A 60 -22.88 -25.73 2.66
CA LYS A 60 -22.24 -26.43 3.79
C LYS A 60 -21.26 -25.51 4.50
N THR A 61 -21.32 -25.49 5.83
CA THR A 61 -20.32 -24.82 6.67
C THR A 61 -19.05 -25.66 6.73
N LEU A 62 -17.97 -25.13 6.17
CA LEU A 62 -16.63 -25.67 6.33
C LEU A 62 -15.98 -25.05 7.56
N ALA A 63 -15.66 -25.90 8.54
CA ALA A 63 -14.99 -25.47 9.77
C ALA A 63 -13.59 -24.91 9.51
N ALA A 64 -13.20 -23.94 10.34
CA ALA A 64 -11.84 -23.47 10.45
C ALA A 64 -10.93 -24.61 10.95
N THR A 65 -9.68 -24.60 10.51
CA THR A 65 -8.63 -25.44 11.07
C THR A 65 -8.19 -24.85 12.42
N PRO A 66 -8.08 -25.64 13.50
CA PRO A 66 -7.58 -25.14 14.78
C PRO A 66 -6.22 -24.43 14.61
N PRO A 67 -6.00 -23.31 15.31
CA PRO A 67 -4.72 -22.63 15.30
C PRO A 67 -3.65 -23.44 16.04
N ASP A 68 -2.39 -23.18 15.71
CA ASP A 68 -1.24 -23.73 16.45
C ASP A 68 -1.03 -22.98 17.76
N GLU A 69 -1.27 -21.66 17.73
CA GLU A 69 -1.07 -20.77 18.86
C GLU A 69 -2.24 -19.77 18.94
N THR A 70 -2.61 -19.40 20.16
CA THR A 70 -3.54 -18.30 20.42
C THR A 70 -2.86 -17.28 21.31
N TYR A 71 -3.18 -16.01 21.09
CA TYR A 71 -2.54 -14.90 21.80
C TYR A 71 -3.55 -13.79 22.06
N THR A 72 -3.57 -13.23 23.26
CA THR A 72 -4.48 -12.15 23.64
C THR A 72 -3.70 -10.99 24.23
N TRP A 73 -4.10 -9.77 23.90
CA TRP A 73 -3.50 -8.56 24.46
C TRP A 73 -4.53 -7.45 24.57
N GLU A 74 -4.21 -6.40 25.33
CA GLU A 74 -5.03 -5.21 25.44
C GLU A 74 -4.46 -4.09 24.57
N GLU A 75 -5.31 -3.42 23.79
CA GLU A 75 -4.97 -2.23 23.01
C GLU A 75 -6.14 -1.23 23.08
N ASP A 76 -5.87 0.03 23.36
CA ASP A 76 -6.88 1.10 23.44
C ASP A 76 -8.09 0.75 24.34
N GLY A 77 -7.84 0.06 25.46
CA GLY A 77 -8.87 -0.39 26.42
C GLY A 77 -9.74 -1.54 25.92
N ARG A 78 -9.31 -2.27 24.89
CA ARG A 78 -10.03 -3.42 24.31
C ARG A 78 -9.12 -4.64 24.32
N GLN A 79 -9.71 -5.80 24.62
CA GLN A 79 -9.00 -7.07 24.50
C GLN A 79 -9.06 -7.58 23.06
N LEU A 80 -7.91 -7.73 22.42
CA LEU A 80 -7.75 -8.32 21.11
C LEU A 80 -7.29 -9.78 21.24
N ARG A 81 -7.57 -10.57 20.19
CA ARG A 81 -7.17 -11.98 20.10
C ARG A 81 -6.55 -12.26 18.73
N ALA A 82 -5.46 -13.00 18.71
CA ALA A 82 -4.88 -13.58 17.50
C ALA A 82 -4.90 -15.11 17.55
N GLU A 83 -5.24 -15.70 16.43
CA GLU A 83 -5.09 -17.13 16.14
C GLU A 83 -4.00 -17.28 15.07
N ILE A 84 -3.06 -18.20 15.27
CA ILE A 84 -1.84 -18.27 14.46
C ILE A 84 -1.65 -19.67 13.88
N TRP A 85 -1.30 -19.74 12.60
CA TRP A 85 -0.90 -20.97 11.91
C TRP A 85 0.53 -20.81 11.39
N ARG A 86 1.40 -21.72 11.80
CA ARG A 86 2.84 -21.67 11.56
C ARG A 86 3.27 -22.52 10.37
N ASN A 87 4.38 -22.13 9.76
CA ASN A 87 5.14 -22.91 8.79
C ASN A 87 4.29 -23.46 7.63
N LEU A 88 3.47 -22.59 7.05
CA LEU A 88 2.57 -22.93 5.94
C LEU A 88 3.25 -22.74 4.58
N VAL A 89 2.78 -23.49 3.59
CA VAL A 89 3.14 -23.36 2.18
C VAL A 89 1.88 -23.18 1.32
N LEU A 90 2.06 -22.70 0.09
CA LEU A 90 0.95 -22.53 -0.85
C LEU A 90 0.32 -23.88 -1.23
N ASN A 91 -0.93 -23.86 -1.70
CA ASN A 91 -1.74 -25.08 -1.86
C ASN A 91 -1.19 -26.09 -2.88
N GLU A 92 -0.38 -25.63 -3.83
CA GLU A 92 0.18 -26.45 -4.92
C GLU A 92 1.64 -26.85 -4.67
N VAL A 93 2.20 -26.45 -3.53
CA VAL A 93 3.59 -26.73 -3.16
C VAL A 93 3.65 -28.08 -2.43
N THR A 94 4.50 -28.97 -2.92
CA THR A 94 4.83 -30.25 -2.25
C THR A 94 5.66 -29.95 -1.00
N PRO A 95 5.36 -30.57 0.15
CA PRO A 95 6.16 -30.43 1.37
C PRO A 95 7.64 -30.72 1.14
N ASP A 96 8.50 -29.80 1.57
CA ASP A 96 9.95 -29.90 1.50
C ASP A 96 10.57 -28.99 2.58
N PRO A 97 11.57 -29.43 3.36
CA PRO A 97 12.25 -28.60 4.35
C PRO A 97 12.84 -27.29 3.81
N GLN A 98 13.18 -27.23 2.52
CA GLN A 98 13.76 -26.05 1.85
C GLN A 98 12.71 -25.05 1.35
N ASN A 99 11.41 -25.37 1.48
CA ASN A 99 10.35 -24.48 1.03
C ASN A 99 10.35 -23.16 1.79
N ARG A 100 10.00 -22.09 1.07
CA ARG A 100 9.70 -20.78 1.67
C ARG A 100 8.36 -20.86 2.40
N VAL A 101 8.43 -21.01 3.71
CA VAL A 101 7.26 -21.03 4.58
C VAL A 101 6.80 -19.63 4.97
N PHE A 102 5.55 -19.52 5.38
CA PHE A 102 4.99 -18.32 5.98
C PHE A 102 4.01 -18.66 7.09
N ASP A 103 3.84 -17.72 8.00
CA ASP A 103 2.87 -17.78 9.08
C ASP A 103 1.63 -16.96 8.72
N VAL A 104 0.48 -17.39 9.23
CA VAL A 104 -0.80 -16.70 9.07
C VAL A 104 -1.35 -16.33 10.43
N TYR A 105 -1.81 -15.09 10.57
CA TYR A 105 -2.38 -14.51 11.78
C TYR A 105 -3.81 -14.07 11.46
N ALA A 106 -4.79 -14.62 12.17
CA ALA A 106 -6.15 -14.10 12.20
C ALA A 106 -6.31 -13.25 13.46
N ILE A 107 -6.44 -11.93 13.29
CA ILE A 107 -6.54 -10.95 14.38
C ILE A 107 -7.99 -10.51 14.51
N TYR A 108 -8.57 -10.78 15.67
CA TYR A 108 -9.93 -10.43 16.06
C TYR A 108 -9.89 -9.18 16.92
N ASP A 109 -10.56 -8.14 16.45
CA ASP A 109 -10.81 -6.90 17.18
C ASP A 109 -12.33 -6.82 17.44
N PRO A 110 -12.78 -6.71 18.71
CA PRO A 110 -14.21 -6.68 19.05
C PRO A 110 -15.01 -5.59 18.33
N ALA A 111 -14.36 -4.53 17.85
CA ALA A 111 -15.03 -3.47 17.11
C ALA A 111 -15.41 -3.86 15.67
N PHE A 112 -14.89 -4.99 15.16
CA PHE A 112 -15.06 -5.41 13.77
C PHE A 112 -15.66 -6.81 13.68
N LYS A 113 -16.62 -7.00 12.76
CA LYS A 113 -17.28 -8.29 12.54
C LYS A 113 -16.35 -9.35 11.95
N GLN A 114 -15.34 -8.94 11.20
CA GLN A 114 -14.43 -9.85 10.51
C GLN A 114 -13.00 -9.64 11.01
N PRO A 115 -12.24 -10.72 11.26
CA PRO A 115 -10.85 -10.60 11.63
C PRO A 115 -10.02 -10.12 10.44
N TRP A 116 -8.89 -9.48 10.75
CA TRP A 116 -7.82 -9.34 9.77
C TRP A 116 -7.09 -10.66 9.61
N LEU A 117 -6.99 -11.14 8.37
CA LEU A 117 -6.16 -12.28 8.04
C LEU A 117 -4.88 -11.77 7.39
N LEU A 118 -3.75 -11.97 8.05
CA LEU A 118 -2.46 -11.43 7.65
C LEU A 118 -1.45 -12.58 7.51
N ALA A 119 -0.52 -12.48 6.55
CA ALA A 119 0.56 -13.45 6.39
C ALA A 119 1.93 -12.80 6.31
N THR A 120 2.93 -13.47 6.87
CA THR A 120 4.33 -13.03 6.84
C THR A 120 5.28 -14.23 6.95
N PRO A 121 6.43 -14.22 6.25
CA PRO A 121 7.44 -15.25 6.38
C PRO A 121 8.31 -15.08 7.63
N VAL A 122 8.11 -13.99 8.38
CA VAL A 122 8.88 -13.68 9.60
C VAL A 122 8.04 -14.02 10.82
N LYS A 123 8.63 -14.76 11.77
CA LYS A 123 7.98 -15.02 13.05
C LYS A 123 7.93 -13.74 13.87
N LEU A 124 6.74 -13.21 14.10
CA LEU A 124 6.50 -11.93 14.78
C LEU A 124 5.47 -12.11 15.90
N LYS A 125 5.50 -11.17 16.84
CA LYS A 125 4.44 -11.02 17.84
C LYS A 125 3.16 -10.50 17.14
N PRO A 126 1.96 -10.98 17.51
CA PRO A 126 0.71 -10.52 16.91
C PRO A 126 0.49 -9.00 16.99
N GLU A 127 0.93 -8.36 18.07
CA GLU A 127 0.86 -6.91 18.26
C GLU A 127 1.71 -6.18 17.22
N SER A 128 2.93 -6.69 16.97
CA SER A 128 3.83 -6.13 15.94
C SER A 128 3.24 -6.31 14.55
N VAL A 129 2.66 -7.48 14.25
CA VAL A 129 1.98 -7.73 12.97
C VAL A 129 0.82 -6.74 12.77
N ARG A 130 0.00 -6.54 13.80
CA ARG A 130 -1.11 -5.58 13.75
C ARG A 130 -0.63 -4.15 13.56
N ALA A 131 0.37 -3.72 14.33
CA ALA A 131 0.94 -2.38 14.27
C ALA A 131 1.51 -2.09 12.88
N MET A 132 2.35 -2.99 12.35
CA MET A 132 2.90 -2.88 10.98
C MET A 132 1.79 -2.76 9.93
N TYR A 133 0.68 -3.51 10.09
CA TYR A 133 -0.43 -3.42 9.17
C TYR A 133 -1.23 -2.12 9.29
N LYS A 134 -1.42 -1.61 10.51
CA LYS A 134 -2.07 -0.32 10.79
C LYS A 134 -1.24 0.84 10.22
N ASP A 135 0.08 0.77 10.34
CA ASP A 135 1.05 1.75 9.82
C ASP A 135 1.20 1.73 8.29
N ARG A 136 0.51 0.81 7.60
CA ARG A 136 0.36 0.84 6.15
C ARG A 136 -0.42 2.07 5.68
N TRP A 137 -1.42 2.53 6.43
CA TRP A 137 -2.34 3.59 6.01
C TRP A 137 -1.64 4.92 5.64
N PRO A 138 -0.59 5.36 6.38
CA PRO A 138 0.27 6.47 5.94
C PRO A 138 0.81 6.36 4.51
N VAL A 139 1.03 5.15 3.97
CA VAL A 139 1.50 4.97 2.58
C VAL A 139 0.41 5.38 1.57
N GLU A 140 -0.87 5.15 1.86
CA GLU A 140 -1.97 5.58 0.99
C GLU A 140 -2.17 7.11 0.99
N GLN A 141 -1.72 7.77 2.05
CA GLN A 141 -1.75 9.23 2.14
C GLN A 141 -0.91 9.89 1.04
N ILE A 142 0.18 9.27 0.59
CA ILE A 142 1.06 9.84 -0.44
C ILE A 142 0.35 9.91 -1.81
N PRO A 143 -0.18 8.81 -2.38
CA PRO A 143 -1.01 8.88 -3.58
C PRO A 143 -2.23 9.77 -3.41
N LEU A 144 -2.90 9.76 -2.26
CA LEU A 144 -4.07 10.60 -2.02
C LEU A 144 -3.70 12.09 -2.03
N SER A 145 -2.61 12.47 -1.38
CA SER A 145 -2.07 13.83 -1.36
C SER A 145 -1.67 14.28 -2.76
N ALA A 146 -0.92 13.46 -3.49
CA ALA A 146 -0.54 13.73 -4.88
C ALA A 146 -1.78 13.91 -5.78
N LYS A 147 -2.75 13.00 -5.67
CA LYS A 147 -3.97 13.03 -6.46
C LYS A 147 -4.79 14.28 -6.13
N GLN A 148 -5.18 14.46 -4.87
CA GLN A 148 -6.19 15.45 -4.47
C GLN A 148 -5.60 16.83 -4.18
N MET A 149 -4.47 16.91 -3.47
CA MET A 149 -3.91 18.17 -2.96
C MET A 149 -3.03 18.86 -4.00
N VAL A 150 -2.18 18.07 -4.68
CA VAL A 150 -1.35 18.57 -5.80
C VAL A 150 -2.18 18.65 -7.10
N GLY A 151 -3.28 17.89 -7.18
CA GLY A 151 -4.20 17.96 -8.32
C GLY A 151 -3.73 17.16 -9.53
N ALA A 152 -2.94 16.09 -9.32
CA ALA A 152 -2.39 15.26 -10.40
C ALA A 152 -3.47 14.72 -11.36
N HIS A 153 -4.65 14.38 -10.84
CA HIS A 153 -5.78 13.88 -11.64
C HIS A 153 -6.42 14.93 -12.55
N ARG A 154 -6.10 16.22 -12.40
CA ARG A 154 -6.67 17.31 -13.21
C ARG A 154 -5.82 17.64 -14.44
N GLN A 155 -4.67 16.98 -14.58
CA GLN A 155 -3.73 17.24 -15.67
C GLN A 155 -3.92 16.18 -16.75
N PHE A 156 -4.16 16.63 -17.99
CA PHE A 156 -4.28 15.77 -19.16
C PHE A 156 -2.98 15.84 -19.96
N VAL A 157 -2.30 14.72 -20.09
CA VAL A 157 -0.99 14.64 -20.72
C VAL A 157 -0.99 13.47 -21.70
N HIS A 158 -0.60 13.74 -22.95
CA HIS A 158 -0.65 12.76 -24.03
C HIS A 158 0.74 12.35 -24.55
N ASN A 159 1.78 13.13 -24.22
CA ASN A 159 3.15 12.80 -24.61
C ASN A 159 3.68 11.64 -23.74
N PRO A 160 4.26 10.56 -24.32
CA PRO A 160 4.67 9.36 -23.58
C PRO A 160 5.59 9.62 -22.39
N GLU A 161 6.54 10.53 -22.55
CA GLU A 161 7.50 10.90 -21.50
C GLU A 161 6.81 11.67 -20.37
N SER A 162 5.87 12.54 -20.73
CA SER A 162 5.14 13.36 -19.77
C SER A 162 4.09 12.55 -19.00
N VAL A 163 3.55 11.48 -19.59
CA VAL A 163 2.67 10.50 -18.92
C VAL A 163 3.38 9.80 -17.76
N GLN A 164 4.70 9.58 -17.85
CA GLN A 164 5.50 8.99 -16.78
C GLN A 164 5.98 10.03 -15.76
N ARG A 165 6.51 11.16 -16.25
CA ARG A 165 7.09 12.21 -15.39
C ARG A 165 6.09 12.91 -14.48
N LEU A 166 4.87 13.15 -14.97
CA LEU A 166 3.86 13.87 -14.18
C LEU A 166 3.49 13.08 -12.90
N PRO A 167 3.15 11.78 -12.96
CA PRO A 167 2.98 10.95 -11.77
C PRO A 167 4.17 10.96 -10.83
N GLU A 168 5.40 10.85 -11.34
CA GLU A 168 6.63 10.87 -10.50
C GLU A 168 6.75 12.19 -9.73
N LEU A 169 6.61 13.32 -10.42
CA LEU A 169 6.68 14.65 -9.82
C LEU A 169 5.53 14.86 -8.82
N ALA A 170 4.33 14.41 -9.16
CA ALA A 170 3.16 14.53 -8.31
C ALA A 170 3.31 13.72 -7.02
N LEU A 171 3.84 12.49 -7.10
CA LEU A 171 4.12 11.65 -5.95
C LEU A 171 5.18 12.27 -5.04
N LEU A 172 6.25 12.84 -5.62
CA LEU A 172 7.28 13.55 -4.87
C LEU A 172 6.72 14.79 -4.16
N ALA A 173 5.96 15.63 -4.86
CA ALA A 173 5.34 16.82 -4.26
C ALA A 173 4.31 16.43 -3.18
N GLY A 174 3.53 15.37 -3.43
CA GLY A 174 2.56 14.85 -2.47
C GLY A 174 3.19 14.25 -1.22
N SER A 175 4.37 13.62 -1.35
CA SER A 175 5.13 13.08 -0.22
C SER A 175 5.77 14.19 0.61
N ILE A 176 6.38 15.20 -0.03
CA ILE A 176 6.91 16.39 0.65
C ILE A 176 5.79 17.09 1.44
N LEU A 177 4.63 17.33 0.81
CA LEU A 177 3.50 17.96 1.48
C LEU A 177 3.01 17.13 2.68
N SER A 178 2.98 15.80 2.54
CA SER A 178 2.55 14.91 3.63
C SER A 178 3.53 14.90 4.78
N PHE A 179 4.83 14.86 4.48
CA PHE A 179 5.89 14.93 5.47
C PHE A 179 5.85 16.26 6.24
N LEU A 180 5.80 17.39 5.52
CA LEU A 180 5.73 18.72 6.13
C LEU A 180 4.47 18.86 6.99
N ALA A 181 3.31 18.38 6.52
CA ALA A 181 2.10 18.42 7.33
C ALA A 181 2.21 17.61 8.63
N ALA A 182 2.89 16.46 8.60
CA ALA A 182 3.07 15.60 9.76
C ALA A 182 4.04 16.19 10.81
N THR A 183 5.08 16.90 10.35
CA THR A 183 6.09 17.53 11.21
C THR A 183 5.70 18.94 11.67
N PHE A 184 4.81 19.61 10.95
CA PHE A 184 4.32 20.94 11.32
C PHE A 184 3.33 20.89 12.50
N PRO A 185 3.29 21.92 13.37
CA PRO A 185 2.28 22.02 14.42
C PRO A 185 0.85 21.95 13.86
N ALA A 186 -0.04 21.24 14.58
CA ALA A 186 -1.43 21.15 14.17
C ALA A 186 -2.07 22.55 14.22
N THR A 187 -2.44 23.08 13.05
CA THR A 187 -2.97 24.44 12.96
C THR A 187 -4.49 24.43 12.76
N PRO A 188 -5.25 25.20 13.55
CA PRO A 188 -6.69 25.32 13.37
C PRO A 188 -7.01 26.01 12.04
N THR A 189 -8.00 25.51 11.32
CA THR A 189 -8.45 26.14 10.07
C THR A 189 -9.49 27.25 10.29
N GLY A 190 -9.91 27.47 11.52
CA GLY A 190 -10.90 28.48 11.92
C GLY A 190 -11.17 28.43 13.42
N PHE A 191 -11.89 29.41 13.95
CA PHE A 191 -12.14 29.55 15.40
C PHE A 191 -12.95 28.39 16.02
N TRP A 192 -13.72 27.65 15.21
CA TRP A 192 -14.52 26.50 15.63
C TRP A 192 -13.73 25.18 15.70
N ASP A 193 -12.48 25.16 15.23
CA ASP A 193 -11.68 23.96 15.08
C ASP A 193 -10.88 23.64 16.34
N ARG A 194 -11.56 23.06 17.34
CA ARG A 194 -11.01 22.81 18.69
C ARG A 194 -10.01 21.65 18.77
N LYS A 195 -9.94 20.78 17.76
CA LYS A 195 -9.03 19.61 17.71
C LYS A 195 -8.36 19.52 16.33
N PRO A 196 -7.43 20.44 16.02
CA PRO A 196 -6.78 20.49 14.71
C PRO A 196 -5.99 19.21 14.43
N GLN A 197 -6.00 18.80 13.16
CA GLN A 197 -5.32 17.58 12.69
C GLN A 197 -4.22 17.92 11.69
N ARG A 198 -3.12 17.16 11.73
CA ARG A 198 -1.93 17.33 10.88
C ARG A 198 -2.12 16.73 9.50
N THR A 199 -3.10 17.22 8.74
CA THR A 199 -3.40 16.67 7.41
C THR A 199 -2.80 17.51 6.28
N PRO A 200 -2.37 16.88 5.16
CA PRO A 200 -1.80 17.59 4.00
C PRO A 200 -2.71 18.70 3.47
N GLY A 201 -4.04 18.50 3.49
CA GLY A 201 -5.00 19.48 3.01
C GLY A 201 -5.13 20.71 3.91
N ARG A 202 -5.05 20.53 5.23
CA ARG A 202 -5.05 21.65 6.19
C ARG A 202 -3.77 22.45 6.07
N PHE A 203 -2.62 21.76 5.98
CA PHE A 203 -1.34 22.41 5.76
C PHE A 203 -1.28 23.16 4.42
N ARG A 204 -1.79 22.57 3.32
CA ARG A 204 -1.94 23.26 2.04
C ARG A 204 -2.77 24.54 2.18
N ARG A 205 -3.89 24.52 2.93
CA ARG A 205 -4.71 25.73 3.16
C ARG A 205 -3.94 26.82 3.91
N LEU A 206 -3.12 26.44 4.89
CA LEU A 206 -2.25 27.39 5.61
C LEU A 206 -1.22 28.05 4.68
N LEU A 207 -0.69 27.30 3.72
CA LEU A 207 0.25 27.83 2.73
C LEU A 207 -0.41 28.72 1.67
N ILE A 208 -1.73 28.65 1.48
CA ILE A 208 -2.43 29.52 0.52
C ILE A 208 -2.29 30.98 0.98
N GLY A 209 -1.76 31.83 0.10
CA GLY A 209 -1.57 33.25 0.38
C GLY A 209 -0.30 33.58 1.18
N GLN A 210 0.49 32.58 1.59
CA GLN A 210 1.80 32.84 2.18
C GLN A 210 2.79 33.27 1.09
N PRO A 211 3.69 34.23 1.37
CA PRO A 211 4.71 34.62 0.41
C PRO A 211 5.63 33.42 0.14
N PHE A 212 5.70 33.00 -1.13
CA PHE A 212 6.76 32.09 -1.55
C PHE A 212 8.09 32.86 -1.46
N PRO A 213 9.15 32.31 -0.86
CA PRO A 213 10.41 33.04 -0.77
C PRO A 213 10.89 33.32 -2.20
N LYS A 214 11.08 34.60 -2.53
CA LYS A 214 11.54 35.02 -3.86
C LYS A 214 12.89 34.39 -4.21
N ASP A 215 13.72 34.18 -3.19
CA ASP A 215 15.08 33.69 -3.32
C ASP A 215 15.30 32.42 -2.47
N VAL A 216 14.66 31.31 -2.84
CA VAL A 216 15.11 29.99 -2.34
C VAL A 216 16.34 29.59 -3.13
N LYS A 217 17.53 29.72 -2.53
CA LYS A 217 18.74 29.06 -3.05
C LYS A 217 18.58 27.54 -2.89
N LEU A 218 18.02 26.89 -3.90
CA LEU A 218 17.98 25.43 -3.94
C LEU A 218 19.43 24.92 -3.96
N PRO A 219 19.83 23.96 -3.09
CA PRO A 219 21.22 23.52 -2.93
C PRO A 219 21.75 22.67 -4.11
N GLY A 220 21.14 22.77 -5.28
CA GLY A 220 21.58 22.14 -6.51
C GLY A 220 20.71 22.58 -7.68
N GLN A 221 21.28 22.57 -8.89
CA GLN A 221 20.48 22.66 -10.10
C GLN A 221 19.48 21.51 -10.10
N LEU A 222 18.19 21.82 -9.93
CA LEU A 222 17.14 20.93 -10.43
C LEU A 222 17.49 20.66 -11.89
N ARG A 223 17.74 19.39 -12.22
CA ARG A 223 18.24 18.94 -13.52
C ARG A 223 17.61 19.78 -14.63
N GLU A 224 18.45 20.51 -15.37
CA GLU A 224 17.99 21.35 -16.46
C GLU A 224 17.08 20.53 -17.38
N LYS A 225 15.86 21.02 -17.61
CA LYS A 225 14.93 20.38 -18.52
C LYS A 225 15.49 20.55 -19.94
N LYS A 226 16.27 19.57 -20.40
CA LYS A 226 16.63 19.40 -21.82
C LYS A 226 15.42 18.98 -22.64
N SER A 227 14.29 19.68 -22.52
CA SER A 227 13.19 19.51 -23.47
C SER A 227 13.55 20.27 -24.72
N VAL A 228 13.75 19.54 -25.82
CA VAL A 228 13.82 20.14 -27.16
C VAL A 228 12.44 20.72 -27.47
N THR A 229 12.22 21.99 -27.15
CA THR A 229 11.01 22.74 -27.53
C THR A 229 11.05 23.13 -29.02
N GLY A 230 11.58 22.25 -29.88
CA GLY A 230 11.76 22.51 -31.31
C GLY A 230 10.47 22.47 -32.13
N HIS A 231 9.36 22.04 -31.55
CA HIS A 231 8.11 21.80 -32.27
C HIS A 231 7.06 22.91 -32.12
N LEU A 232 7.31 23.95 -31.32
CA LEU A 232 6.38 25.08 -31.19
C LEU A 232 7.14 26.41 -31.17
N PRO A 233 7.11 27.20 -32.28
CA PRO A 233 7.61 28.56 -32.23
C PRO A 233 6.79 29.35 -31.20
N LYS A 234 7.48 30.01 -30.26
CA LYS A 234 6.86 30.89 -29.26
C LYS A 234 7.18 32.35 -29.56
N GLY A 235 6.31 33.26 -29.11
CA GLY A 235 6.52 34.70 -29.23
C GLY A 235 6.43 35.22 -30.67
N ASN A 236 7.28 36.19 -31.02
CA ASN A 236 7.25 36.87 -32.33
C ASN A 236 7.39 35.89 -33.52
N LEU A 237 8.08 34.77 -33.35
CA LEU A 237 8.25 33.76 -34.41
C LEU A 237 6.92 33.08 -34.79
N ALA A 238 5.99 32.89 -33.85
CA ALA A 238 4.64 32.39 -34.16
C ALA A 238 3.80 33.41 -34.93
N ARG A 239 4.02 34.70 -34.67
CA ARG A 239 3.32 35.81 -35.32
C ARG A 239 3.74 35.96 -36.78
N CYS A 240 5.04 35.85 -37.07
CA CYS A 240 5.57 35.92 -38.43
C CYS A 240 5.07 34.77 -39.32
N LEU A 241 4.95 33.55 -38.80
CA LEU A 241 4.37 32.40 -39.53
C LEU A 241 2.89 32.60 -39.88
N LYS A 242 2.13 33.25 -39.00
CA LYS A 242 0.71 33.56 -39.25
C LYS A 242 0.55 34.64 -40.35
N MET A 243 1.43 35.64 -40.36
CA MET A 243 1.48 36.66 -41.41
C MET A 243 1.94 36.09 -42.75
N ALA A 244 2.93 35.20 -42.76
CA ALA A 244 3.40 34.52 -43.97
C ALA A 244 2.31 33.62 -44.59
N LYS A 245 1.46 32.99 -43.78
CA LYS A 245 0.30 32.22 -44.26
C LYS A 245 -0.84 33.10 -44.81
N MET A 246 -1.06 34.30 -44.26
CA MET A 246 -2.05 35.25 -44.77
C MET A 246 -1.62 35.93 -46.08
N ALA A 247 -0.32 36.05 -46.33
CA ALA A 247 0.21 36.63 -47.57
C ALA A 247 0.23 35.63 -48.75
N ALA A 248 -0.09 34.36 -48.50
CA ALA A 248 -0.05 33.27 -49.49
C ALA A 248 -1.45 32.78 -49.91
N THR A 249 -2.50 33.52 -49.56
CA THR A 249 -3.90 33.35 -49.98
C THR A 249 -4.39 34.61 -50.65
#